data_AF-A0A7W3YL12-F1
#
_entry.id   AF-A0A7W3YL12-F1
#
_cell.length_a   1.000
_cell.length_b   1.000
_cell.length_c   1.000
_cell.angle_alpha   90.00
_cell.angle_beta   90.00
_cell.angle_gamma   90.00
#
_symmetry.space_group_name_H-M   'P 1'
#
loop_
_entity.id
_entity.type
_entity.pdbx_description
1 polymer ?
#
loop_
_entity_poly.entity_id
_entity_poly.type
_entity_poly.pdbx_seq_one_letter_code
_entity_poly.pdbx_strand_id
1 'polypeptide(L)'
;MMAKIWKQEPAWLEKKRQLAVLLQSRFSTLPGQEEWVDHWQKGTISVSRGWLSLQKNGLTAIPLEQAVNKYSTLLQENLMEKAIFWQDSQLAATHLANINCGQFIYLRPQIIWEHPIIFSPQLNSTNSHNIIVISAGTNVVIEEQMVNDTLLPSYEATEILVGANAHVTYRQANRSASKNIYRIIHAYQAHGSTLQFEIASRVQNKATVDLYSFLDGQNTQWTTTIALGGPQHLTAMVDGFGKKTSATITQYRDLEMVTGAPFKVKAGEPLTINEDIHSLRELTGSNCWLKQIMTAE
;
A
#
# COMPACT_ATOMS: atom_id res chain seq x y z
N MET A 1 -30.08 -0.47 4.61
CA MET A 1 -29.28 -1.48 3.87
C MET A 1 -28.33 -0.70 2.98
N MET A 2 -27.01 -0.86 3.10
CA MET A 2 -26.06 -0.16 2.22
C MET A 2 -26.25 -0.64 0.78
N ALA A 3 -26.15 0.26 -0.19
CA ALA A 3 -26.11 -0.13 -1.59
C ALA A 3 -24.86 -0.99 -1.83
N LYS A 4 -24.99 -2.10 -2.56
CA LYS A 4 -23.85 -2.96 -2.88
C LYS A 4 -22.87 -2.19 -3.77
N ILE A 5 -21.61 -2.13 -3.35
CA ILE A 5 -20.53 -1.50 -4.12
C ILE A 5 -20.18 -2.38 -5.33
N TRP A 6 -20.06 -3.69 -5.12
CA TRP A 6 -19.83 -4.67 -6.17
C TRP A 6 -21.09 -5.46 -6.49
N LYS A 7 -21.25 -5.86 -7.75
CA LYS A 7 -22.42 -6.62 -8.19
C LYS A 7 -22.52 -7.98 -7.49
N GLN A 8 -21.38 -8.61 -7.26
CA GLN A 8 -21.25 -9.90 -6.57
C GLN A 8 -20.22 -9.79 -5.45
N GLU A 9 -20.71 -9.72 -4.22
CA GLU A 9 -19.88 -9.66 -3.01
C GLU A 9 -20.16 -10.89 -2.12
N PRO A 10 -19.11 -11.58 -1.62
CA PRO A 10 -19.31 -12.72 -0.74
C PRO A 10 -19.78 -12.27 0.65
N ALA A 11 -20.58 -13.11 1.31
CA ALA A 11 -21.22 -12.77 2.59
C ALA A 11 -20.23 -12.40 3.71
N TRP A 12 -19.00 -12.93 3.69
CA TRP A 12 -17.99 -12.57 4.68
C TRP A 12 -17.57 -11.09 4.55
N LEU A 13 -17.41 -10.60 3.32
CA LEU A 13 -16.98 -9.22 3.06
C LEU A 13 -18.12 -8.25 3.36
N GLU A 14 -19.36 -8.60 2.98
CA GLU A 14 -20.54 -7.79 3.32
C GLU A 14 -20.65 -7.62 4.84
N LYS A 15 -20.53 -8.69 5.61
CA LYS A 15 -20.54 -8.64 7.09
C LYS A 15 -19.38 -7.82 7.64
N LYS A 16 -18.18 -7.97 7.07
CA LYS A 16 -16.99 -7.24 7.50
C LYS A 16 -17.12 -5.73 7.27
N ARG A 17 -17.65 -5.31 6.11
CA ARG A 17 -17.98 -3.90 5.82
C ARG A 17 -19.05 -3.36 6.77
N GLN A 18 -20.11 -4.12 7.02
CA GLN A 18 -21.17 -3.72 7.97
C GLN A 18 -20.60 -3.52 9.39
N LEU A 19 -19.70 -4.40 9.82
CA LEU A 19 -19.03 -4.27 11.11
C LEU A 19 -18.13 -3.03 11.15
N ALA A 20 -17.40 -2.76 10.08
CA ALA A 20 -16.58 -1.56 9.97
C ALA A 20 -17.42 -0.29 10.11
N VAL A 21 -18.56 -0.20 9.41
CA VAL A 21 -19.50 0.93 9.55
C VAL A 21 -20.06 1.05 10.96
N LEU A 22 -20.42 -0.08 11.60
CA LEU A 22 -20.96 -0.10 12.96
C LEU A 22 -19.93 0.42 13.99
N LEU A 23 -18.65 0.11 13.80
CA LEU A 23 -17.59 0.36 14.78
C LEU A 23 -16.73 1.59 14.48
N GLN A 24 -16.77 2.14 13.26
CA GLN A 24 -15.85 3.21 12.84
C GLN A 24 -15.83 4.42 13.78
N SER A 25 -16.96 4.80 14.37
CA SER A 25 -17.05 5.93 15.32
C SER A 25 -16.45 5.65 16.70
N ARG A 26 -16.04 4.41 16.98
CA ARG A 26 -15.39 4.00 18.22
C ARG A 26 -13.86 4.01 18.11
N PHE A 27 -13.33 4.08 16.90
CA PHE A 27 -11.89 4.12 16.67
C PHE A 27 -11.37 5.56 16.73
N SER A 28 -10.05 5.69 16.91
CA SER A 28 -9.37 6.97 16.91
C SER A 28 -9.55 7.69 15.57
N THR A 29 -9.64 9.01 15.65
CA THR A 29 -9.71 9.88 14.47
C THR A 29 -8.30 10.34 14.09
N LEU A 30 -8.00 10.33 12.79
CA LEU A 30 -6.77 10.92 12.28
C LEU A 30 -7.00 12.42 12.01
N PRO A 31 -6.01 13.30 12.26
CA PRO A 31 -6.15 14.72 11.96
C PRO A 31 -6.46 14.96 10.47
N GLY A 32 -7.57 15.67 10.18
CA GLY A 32 -7.96 16.03 8.82
C GLY A 32 -8.61 14.90 8.03
N GLN A 33 -8.95 13.77 8.64
CA GLN A 33 -9.59 12.63 7.96
C GLN A 33 -10.96 12.96 7.34
N GLU A 34 -11.60 14.03 7.83
CA GLU A 34 -12.92 14.53 7.44
C GLU A 34 -12.95 14.85 5.94
N GLU A 35 -11.79 15.28 5.38
CA GLU A 35 -11.61 15.52 3.94
C GLU A 35 -11.96 14.29 3.09
N TRP A 36 -11.75 13.07 3.60
CA TRP A 36 -12.09 11.82 2.91
C TRP A 36 -13.42 11.24 3.39
N VAL A 37 -13.63 11.17 4.71
CA VAL A 37 -14.78 10.50 5.32
C VAL A 37 -16.09 11.13 4.86
N ASP A 38 -16.20 12.47 4.85
CA ASP A 38 -17.43 13.18 4.45
C ASP A 38 -17.78 12.95 2.98
N HIS A 39 -16.76 12.73 2.15
CA HIS A 39 -16.95 12.44 0.74
C HIS A 39 -17.53 11.03 0.54
N TRP A 40 -16.98 10.03 1.22
CA TRP A 40 -17.42 8.64 1.05
C TRP A 40 -18.70 8.29 1.80
N GLN A 41 -19.10 9.05 2.82
CA GLN A 41 -20.45 8.92 3.40
C GLN A 41 -21.57 9.11 2.37
N LYS A 42 -21.29 9.84 1.27
CA LYS A 42 -22.20 10.02 0.13
C LYS A 42 -22.06 8.91 -0.93
N GLY A 43 -21.26 7.88 -0.65
CA GLY A 43 -20.90 6.79 -1.55
C GLY A 43 -19.58 7.03 -2.28
N THR A 44 -18.96 5.95 -2.74
CA THR A 44 -17.76 6.02 -3.58
C THR A 44 -18.08 5.79 -5.05
N ILE A 45 -17.31 6.42 -5.92
CA ILE A 45 -17.38 6.23 -7.37
C ILE A 45 -16.17 5.38 -7.80
N SER A 46 -16.39 4.44 -8.71
CA SER A 46 -15.31 3.67 -9.31
C SER A 46 -15.56 3.42 -10.78
N VAL A 47 -14.64 3.88 -11.61
CA VAL A 47 -14.42 3.36 -12.96
C VAL A 47 -12.98 2.90 -13.02
N SER A 48 -12.73 1.69 -13.50
CA SER A 48 -11.37 1.16 -13.58
C SER A 48 -11.18 0.29 -14.82
N ARG A 49 -9.97 0.34 -15.38
CA ARG A 49 -9.55 -0.46 -16.54
C ARG A 49 -8.04 -0.73 -16.47
N GLY A 50 -7.57 -1.67 -17.28
CA GLY A 50 -6.12 -1.97 -17.35
C GLY A 50 -5.57 -2.72 -16.15
N TRP A 51 -6.43 -3.33 -15.32
CA TRP A 51 -6.00 -4.29 -14.31
C TRP A 51 -5.23 -5.44 -14.97
N LEU A 52 -4.17 -5.90 -14.30
CA LEU A 52 -3.45 -7.07 -14.75
C LEU A 52 -4.36 -8.30 -14.55
N SER A 53 -4.67 -8.98 -15.65
CA SER A 53 -5.41 -10.24 -15.66
C SER A 53 -4.49 -11.31 -16.23
N LEU A 54 -3.87 -12.07 -15.33
CA LEU A 54 -2.87 -13.06 -15.67
C LEU A 54 -3.00 -14.28 -14.76
N GLN A 55 -3.10 -15.47 -15.36
CA GLN A 55 -3.02 -16.74 -14.65
C GLN A 55 -1.98 -17.60 -15.36
N LYS A 56 -0.83 -17.80 -14.70
CA LYS A 56 0.27 -18.65 -15.15
C LYS A 56 0.69 -19.55 -14.00
N ASN A 57 1.49 -20.58 -14.29
CA ASN A 57 2.07 -21.41 -13.24
C ASN A 57 2.80 -20.50 -12.23
N GLY A 58 2.41 -20.56 -10.96
CA GLY A 58 3.00 -19.72 -9.92
C GLY A 58 2.35 -18.33 -9.70
N LEU A 59 1.65 -17.72 -10.66
CA LEU A 59 1.13 -16.35 -10.56
C LEU A 59 -0.37 -16.27 -10.88
N THR A 60 -1.12 -15.63 -9.98
CA THR A 60 -2.44 -15.08 -10.28
C THR A 60 -2.44 -13.57 -10.07
N ALA A 61 -2.85 -12.82 -11.07
CA ALA A 61 -3.22 -11.41 -10.95
C ALA A 61 -4.62 -11.22 -11.54
N ILE A 62 -5.56 -10.71 -10.76
CA ILE A 62 -6.94 -10.41 -11.18
C ILE A 62 -7.47 -9.21 -10.39
N PRO A 63 -8.54 -8.52 -10.86
CA PRO A 63 -9.20 -7.49 -10.08
C PRO A 63 -9.68 -8.01 -8.72
N LEU A 64 -9.58 -7.19 -7.67
CA LEU A 64 -9.93 -7.56 -6.30
C LEU A 64 -11.41 -7.98 -6.17
N GLU A 65 -12.32 -7.34 -6.90
CA GLU A 65 -13.75 -7.71 -6.97
C GLU A 65 -13.94 -9.18 -7.37
N GLN A 66 -13.12 -9.70 -8.29
CA GLN A 66 -13.15 -11.11 -8.68
C GLN A 66 -12.43 -11.99 -7.65
N ALA A 67 -11.34 -11.48 -7.08
CA ALA A 67 -10.52 -12.23 -6.13
C ALA A 67 -11.26 -12.55 -4.83
N VAL A 68 -12.07 -11.63 -4.30
CA VAL A 68 -12.82 -11.87 -3.05
C VAL A 68 -13.77 -13.06 -3.14
N ASN A 69 -14.25 -13.37 -4.34
CA ASN A 69 -15.05 -14.55 -4.62
C ASN A 69 -14.17 -15.79 -4.87
N LYS A 70 -13.11 -15.67 -5.69
CA LYS A 70 -12.26 -16.79 -6.10
C LYS A 70 -11.29 -17.29 -5.00
N TYR A 71 -10.79 -16.38 -4.17
CA TYR A 71 -9.82 -16.61 -3.10
C TYR A 71 -10.40 -16.22 -1.74
N SER A 72 -11.67 -16.57 -1.53
CA SER A 72 -12.46 -16.13 -0.38
C SER A 72 -11.79 -16.40 0.97
N THR A 73 -11.33 -17.62 1.23
CA THR A 73 -10.68 -17.97 2.51
C THR A 73 -9.42 -17.15 2.73
N LEU A 74 -8.55 -17.10 1.72
CA LEU A 74 -7.30 -16.35 1.79
C LEU A 74 -7.55 -14.86 2.05
N LEU A 75 -8.49 -14.24 1.35
CA LEU A 75 -8.78 -12.81 1.52
C LEU A 75 -9.56 -12.52 2.80
N GLN A 76 -10.42 -13.41 3.26
CA GLN A 76 -11.10 -13.26 4.54
C GLN A 76 -10.11 -13.19 5.71
N GLU A 77 -9.03 -13.99 5.67
CA GLU A 77 -8.00 -14.05 6.69
C GLU A 77 -6.96 -12.92 6.63
N ASN A 78 -6.91 -12.18 5.52
CA ASN A 78 -5.76 -11.30 5.25
C ASN A 78 -6.14 -9.88 4.81
N LEU A 79 -7.23 -9.66 4.07
CA LEU A 79 -7.62 -8.35 3.55
C LEU A 79 -7.87 -7.37 4.71
N MET A 80 -6.96 -6.43 4.93
CA MET A 80 -6.96 -5.52 6.06
C MET A 80 -6.95 -6.20 7.45
N GLU A 81 -6.21 -7.31 7.60
CA GLU A 81 -6.07 -8.02 8.89
C GLU A 81 -4.63 -8.13 9.40
N LYS A 82 -3.61 -7.79 8.58
CA LYS A 82 -2.20 -8.03 8.96
C LYS A 82 -1.27 -6.85 8.73
N ALA A 83 -1.30 -6.22 7.57
CA ALA A 83 -0.44 -5.08 7.29
C ALA A 83 -1.19 -3.76 7.49
N ILE A 84 -2.43 -3.71 7.01
CA ILE A 84 -3.37 -2.63 7.28
C ILE A 84 -4.43 -3.22 8.19
N PHE A 85 -4.67 -2.66 9.37
CA PHE A 85 -5.76 -3.11 10.22
C PHE A 85 -6.95 -2.18 10.05
N TRP A 86 -8.12 -2.70 9.68
CA TRP A 86 -9.30 -1.85 9.50
C TRP A 86 -9.77 -1.20 10.81
N GLN A 87 -9.32 -1.70 11.96
CA GLN A 87 -9.62 -1.18 13.29
C GLN A 87 -8.65 -0.09 13.76
N ASP A 88 -7.56 0.18 13.03
CA ASP A 88 -6.51 1.12 13.48
C ASP A 88 -7.01 2.56 13.62
N SER A 89 -8.03 2.93 12.85
CA SER A 89 -8.63 4.27 12.89
C SER A 89 -10.02 4.28 12.28
N GLN A 90 -10.76 5.37 12.51
CA GLN A 90 -12.02 5.62 11.82
C GLN A 90 -11.83 5.66 10.30
N LEU A 91 -10.74 6.28 9.81
CA LEU A 91 -10.45 6.35 8.39
C LEU A 91 -10.22 4.95 7.78
N ALA A 92 -9.47 4.08 8.46
CA ALA A 92 -9.24 2.70 8.00
C ALA A 92 -10.53 1.86 7.99
N ALA A 93 -11.39 2.00 8.99
CA ALA A 93 -12.69 1.34 9.00
C ALA A 93 -13.60 1.86 7.89
N THR A 94 -13.61 3.18 7.67
CA THR A 94 -14.35 3.81 6.57
C THR A 94 -13.80 3.35 5.21
N HIS A 95 -12.48 3.18 5.09
CA HIS A 95 -11.83 2.64 3.91
C HIS A 95 -12.36 1.24 3.59
N LEU A 96 -12.26 0.30 4.55
CA LEU A 96 -12.78 -1.07 4.41
C LEU A 96 -14.25 -1.08 3.98
N ALA A 97 -15.09 -0.27 4.63
CA ALA A 97 -16.50 -0.17 4.30
C ALA A 97 -16.74 0.23 2.84
N ASN A 98 -15.81 0.97 2.24
CA ASN A 98 -15.98 1.64 0.95
C ASN A 98 -15.00 1.23 -0.16
N ILE A 99 -14.15 0.20 0.04
CA ILE A 99 -13.28 -0.36 -1.01
C ILE A 99 -14.10 -0.61 -2.28
N ASN A 100 -13.72 0.01 -3.39
CA ASN A 100 -14.51 -0.04 -4.61
C ASN A 100 -13.78 -0.63 -5.81
N CYS A 101 -12.45 -0.75 -5.76
CA CYS A 101 -11.64 -1.42 -6.78
C CYS A 101 -10.26 -1.78 -6.21
N GLY A 102 -9.47 -2.50 -7.00
CA GLY A 102 -8.13 -2.94 -6.59
C GLY A 102 -7.58 -4.07 -7.43
N GLN A 103 -6.29 -4.34 -7.28
CA GLN A 103 -5.59 -5.48 -7.83
C GLN A 103 -5.34 -6.52 -6.72
N PHE A 104 -5.66 -7.78 -7.00
CA PHE A 104 -5.13 -8.91 -6.24
C PHE A 104 -3.99 -9.54 -7.03
N ILE A 105 -2.86 -9.77 -6.36
CA ILE A 105 -1.73 -10.55 -6.89
C ILE A 105 -1.39 -11.63 -5.88
N TYR A 106 -1.32 -12.87 -6.34
CA TYR A 106 -0.89 -14.01 -5.54
C TYR A 106 0.22 -14.79 -6.26
N LEU A 107 1.37 -14.85 -5.58
CA LEU A 107 2.55 -15.61 -6.00
C LEU A 107 2.67 -16.85 -5.14
N ARG A 108 2.58 -18.01 -5.77
CA ARG A 108 2.88 -19.32 -5.18
C ARG A 108 4.39 -19.57 -5.18
N PRO A 109 4.90 -20.48 -4.34
CA PRO A 109 6.32 -20.78 -4.30
C PRO A 109 6.84 -21.16 -5.68
N GLN A 110 7.84 -20.42 -6.14
CA GLN A 110 8.61 -20.71 -7.34
C GLN A 110 10.01 -20.13 -7.15
N ILE A 111 11.04 -20.81 -7.67
CA ILE A 111 12.42 -20.55 -7.25
C ILE A 111 12.89 -19.13 -7.63
N ILE A 112 12.56 -18.61 -8.83
CA ILE A 112 12.92 -17.25 -9.27
C ILE A 112 11.88 -16.73 -10.27
N TRP A 113 11.45 -15.46 -10.12
CA TRP A 113 10.78 -14.68 -11.18
C TRP A 113 11.79 -13.79 -11.89
N GLU A 114 12.09 -14.08 -13.16
CA GLU A 114 13.14 -13.38 -13.92
C GLU A 114 12.75 -11.96 -14.37
N HIS A 115 11.46 -11.70 -14.52
CA HIS A 115 10.94 -10.42 -15.00
C HIS A 115 10.03 -9.76 -13.95
N PRO A 116 10.08 -8.42 -13.82
CA PRO A 116 9.15 -7.70 -12.96
C PRO A 116 7.69 -7.95 -13.34
N ILE A 117 6.83 -8.07 -12.34
CA ILE A 117 5.38 -8.11 -12.53
C ILE A 117 4.87 -6.67 -12.49
N ILE A 118 4.51 -6.14 -13.65
CA ILE A 118 4.08 -4.74 -13.80
C ILE A 118 2.56 -4.69 -13.95
N PHE A 119 1.91 -3.81 -13.19
CA PHE A 119 0.50 -3.47 -13.40
C PHE A 119 0.29 -1.95 -13.36
N SER A 120 -0.44 -1.46 -14.36
CA SER A 120 -0.58 -0.01 -14.62
C SER A 120 -2.06 0.35 -14.83
N PRO A 121 -2.92 0.16 -13.82
CA PRO A 121 -4.35 0.39 -13.97
C PRO A 121 -4.66 1.87 -14.14
N GLN A 122 -5.73 2.15 -14.88
CA GLN A 122 -6.29 3.48 -15.07
C GLN A 122 -7.61 3.56 -14.29
N LEU A 123 -7.66 4.46 -13.33
CA LEU A 123 -8.75 4.59 -12.36
C LEU A 123 -9.42 5.96 -12.47
N ASN A 124 -10.69 5.99 -12.11
CA ASN A 124 -11.37 7.16 -11.59
C ASN A 124 -12.09 6.67 -10.32
N SER A 125 -11.32 6.60 -9.23
CA SER A 125 -11.76 6.01 -7.96
C SER A 125 -11.28 6.81 -6.76
N THR A 126 -12.14 6.89 -5.75
CA THR A 126 -11.83 7.53 -4.47
C THR A 126 -11.33 6.55 -3.40
N ASN A 127 -11.38 5.24 -3.64
CA ASN A 127 -11.16 4.24 -2.60
C ASN A 127 -10.69 2.90 -3.20
N SER A 128 -9.40 2.84 -3.55
CA SER A 128 -8.75 1.66 -4.13
C SER A 128 -7.96 0.87 -3.09
N HIS A 129 -7.92 -0.46 -3.24
CA HIS A 129 -7.17 -1.32 -2.34
C HIS A 129 -6.52 -2.48 -3.10
N ASN A 130 -5.20 -2.47 -3.22
CA ASN A 130 -4.40 -3.56 -3.74
C ASN A 130 -3.99 -4.49 -2.60
N ILE A 131 -4.02 -5.80 -2.85
CA ILE A 131 -3.48 -6.80 -1.92
C ILE A 131 -2.60 -7.78 -2.69
N ILE A 132 -1.35 -7.91 -2.22
CA ILE A 132 -0.29 -8.68 -2.86
C ILE A 132 0.19 -9.72 -1.86
N VAL A 133 0.00 -11.00 -2.19
CA VAL A 133 0.36 -12.13 -1.33
C VAL A 133 1.50 -12.91 -1.98
N ILE A 134 2.63 -13.00 -1.29
CA ILE A 134 3.88 -13.57 -1.80
C ILE A 134 4.26 -14.75 -0.94
N SER A 135 4.32 -15.94 -1.53
CA SER A 135 4.63 -17.16 -0.78
C SER A 135 6.09 -17.23 -0.35
N ALA A 136 6.37 -18.09 0.64
CA ALA A 136 7.71 -18.33 1.15
C ALA A 136 8.73 -18.69 0.05
N GLY A 137 9.97 -18.24 0.22
CA GLY A 137 11.10 -18.51 -0.68
C GLY A 137 11.01 -17.87 -2.06
N THR A 138 10.02 -16.99 -2.31
CA THR A 138 9.84 -16.35 -3.62
C THR A 138 10.81 -15.18 -3.76
N ASN A 139 11.49 -15.07 -4.90
CA ASN A 139 12.24 -13.88 -5.29
C ASN A 139 11.53 -13.16 -6.45
N VAL A 140 11.14 -11.90 -6.26
CA VAL A 140 10.31 -11.17 -7.22
C VAL A 140 10.47 -9.65 -7.16
N VAL A 141 10.32 -9.00 -8.30
CA VAL A 141 10.09 -7.56 -8.42
C VAL A 141 8.65 -7.33 -8.86
N ILE A 142 7.93 -6.44 -8.19
CA ILE A 142 6.56 -6.05 -8.53
C ILE A 142 6.54 -4.53 -8.68
N GLU A 143 5.93 -4.03 -9.75
CA GLU A 143 5.86 -2.60 -10.05
C GLU A 143 4.42 -2.16 -10.31
N GLU A 144 3.99 -1.17 -9.54
CA GLU A 144 2.71 -0.51 -9.68
C GLU A 144 2.88 0.87 -10.32
N GLN A 145 2.15 1.12 -11.40
CA GLN A 145 2.13 2.40 -12.13
C GLN A 145 0.69 2.85 -12.35
N MET A 146 -0.08 2.98 -11.27
CA MET A 146 -1.48 3.39 -11.33
C MET A 146 -1.59 4.85 -11.78
N VAL A 147 -2.58 5.13 -12.63
CA VAL A 147 -3.06 6.49 -12.92
C VAL A 147 -4.48 6.63 -12.39
N ASN A 148 -4.75 7.64 -11.58
CA ASN A 148 -6.08 7.91 -11.02
C ASN A 148 -6.55 9.32 -11.39
N ASP A 149 -7.54 9.42 -12.27
CA ASP A 149 -8.04 10.67 -12.84
C ASP A 149 -9.13 11.34 -11.98
N THR A 150 -9.44 10.79 -10.80
CA THR A 150 -10.45 11.41 -9.94
C THR A 150 -9.98 12.78 -9.45
N LEU A 151 -10.90 13.74 -9.36
CA LEU A 151 -10.65 15.07 -8.77
C LEU A 151 -11.13 15.15 -7.32
N LEU A 152 -11.63 14.04 -6.78
CA LEU A 152 -12.17 13.93 -5.44
C LEU A 152 -11.06 13.45 -4.48
N PRO A 153 -11.19 13.65 -3.16
CA PRO A 153 -10.26 13.07 -2.21
C PRO A 153 -10.19 11.55 -2.35
N SER A 154 -8.98 11.00 -2.47
CA SER A 154 -8.75 9.58 -2.70
C SER A 154 -8.00 8.93 -1.54
N TYR A 155 -8.32 7.67 -1.29
CA TYR A 155 -7.52 6.78 -0.45
C TYR A 155 -7.08 5.59 -1.28
N GLU A 156 -5.77 5.42 -1.34
CA GLU A 156 -5.08 4.53 -2.27
C GLU A 156 -4.23 3.58 -1.45
N ALA A 157 -4.73 2.35 -1.26
CA ALA A 157 -4.13 1.38 -0.37
C ALA A 157 -3.41 0.26 -1.10
N THR A 158 -2.25 -0.13 -0.59
CA THR A 158 -1.55 -1.36 -0.98
C THR A 158 -1.11 -2.11 0.26
N GLU A 159 -1.59 -3.35 0.38
CA GLU A 159 -1.20 -4.32 1.40
C GLU A 159 -0.30 -5.40 0.78
N ILE A 160 0.88 -5.62 1.36
CA ILE A 160 1.88 -6.59 0.85
C ILE A 160 2.20 -7.61 1.94
N LEU A 161 1.89 -8.87 1.69
CA LEU A 161 2.10 -9.98 2.62
C LEU A 161 3.24 -10.85 2.12
N VAL A 162 4.39 -10.78 2.80
CA VAL A 162 5.64 -11.42 2.40
C VAL A 162 5.86 -12.68 3.23
N GLY A 163 5.88 -13.83 2.57
CA GLY A 163 6.14 -15.13 3.16
C GLY A 163 7.59 -15.31 3.61
N ALA A 164 7.82 -16.34 4.41
CA ALA A 164 9.13 -16.61 5.02
C ALA A 164 10.25 -16.76 3.97
N ASN A 165 11.42 -16.18 4.25
CA ASN A 165 12.58 -16.22 3.35
C ASN A 165 12.31 -15.72 1.91
N ALA A 166 11.24 -14.95 1.69
CA ALA A 166 10.99 -14.33 0.39
C ALA A 166 11.82 -13.04 0.25
N HIS A 167 12.25 -12.75 -0.98
CA HIS A 167 13.01 -11.57 -1.34
C HIS A 167 12.21 -10.74 -2.34
N VAL A 168 11.75 -9.57 -1.92
CA VAL A 168 10.77 -8.79 -2.66
C VAL A 168 11.28 -7.38 -2.87
N THR A 169 11.23 -6.90 -4.11
CA THR A 169 11.28 -5.47 -4.41
C THR A 169 9.91 -5.02 -4.90
N TYR A 170 9.27 -4.11 -4.18
CA TYR A 170 8.03 -3.47 -4.60
C TYR A 170 8.31 -2.02 -5.01
N ARG A 171 7.90 -1.69 -6.23
CA ARG A 171 8.06 -0.38 -6.84
C ARG A 171 6.72 0.29 -7.01
N GLN A 172 6.60 1.57 -6.69
CA GLN A 172 5.37 2.32 -6.93
C GLN A 172 5.66 3.70 -7.54
N ALA A 173 5.03 3.97 -8.69
CA ALA A 173 5.13 5.21 -9.46
C ALA A 173 3.74 5.74 -9.83
N ASN A 174 2.89 5.92 -8.82
CA ASN A 174 1.49 6.29 -9.00
C ASN A 174 1.30 7.77 -9.34
N ARG A 175 0.45 8.05 -10.32
CA ARG A 175 -0.01 9.40 -10.69
C ARG A 175 -1.48 9.56 -10.31
N SER A 176 -1.84 10.64 -9.62
CA SER A 176 -3.21 10.88 -9.18
C SER A 176 -3.56 12.36 -9.31
N ALA A 177 -4.71 12.65 -9.92
CA ALA A 177 -5.25 14.01 -10.09
C ALA A 177 -6.07 14.48 -8.86
N SER A 178 -6.17 13.62 -7.84
CA SER A 178 -6.96 13.85 -6.64
C SER A 178 -6.55 15.13 -5.92
N LYS A 179 -7.53 15.86 -5.38
CA LYS A 179 -7.27 17.09 -4.62
C LYS A 179 -6.50 16.86 -3.32
N ASN A 180 -6.78 15.74 -2.66
CA ASN A 180 -6.03 15.26 -1.51
C ASN A 180 -5.95 13.73 -1.55
N ILE A 181 -4.73 13.20 -1.43
CA ILE A 181 -4.44 11.77 -1.52
C ILE A 181 -4.05 11.26 -0.14
N TYR A 182 -4.68 10.19 0.34
CA TYR A 182 -4.15 9.39 1.43
C TYR A 182 -3.63 8.08 0.85
N ARG A 183 -2.32 7.92 0.81
CA ARG A 183 -1.67 6.76 0.21
C ARG A 183 -1.04 5.91 1.30
N ILE A 184 -1.48 4.67 1.39
CA ILE A 184 -1.01 3.72 2.41
C ILE A 184 -0.31 2.55 1.71
N ILE A 185 0.94 2.30 2.06
CA ILE A 185 1.74 1.19 1.53
C ILE A 185 2.30 0.43 2.73
N HIS A 186 1.58 -0.62 3.12
CA HIS A 186 1.87 -1.37 4.32
C HIS A 186 2.26 -2.81 3.98
N ALA A 187 3.17 -3.36 4.77
CA ALA A 187 3.60 -4.73 4.65
C ALA A 187 3.52 -5.53 5.95
N TYR A 188 3.32 -6.83 5.77
CA TYR A 188 3.61 -7.86 6.76
C TYR A 188 4.76 -8.70 6.23
N GLN A 189 5.75 -8.98 7.07
CA GLN A 189 6.93 -9.74 6.70
C GLN A 189 7.17 -10.89 7.66
N ALA A 190 7.01 -12.13 7.17
CA ALA A 190 7.39 -13.32 7.93
C ALA A 190 8.92 -13.46 8.05
N HIS A 191 9.35 -14.31 8.97
CA HIS A 191 10.76 -14.54 9.30
C HIS A 191 11.68 -14.72 8.08
N GLY A 192 12.88 -14.15 8.16
CA GLY A 192 13.92 -14.29 7.14
C GLY A 192 13.62 -13.59 5.82
N SER A 193 12.51 -12.87 5.69
CA SER A 193 12.16 -12.16 4.46
C SER A 193 12.89 -10.82 4.34
N THR A 194 13.12 -10.40 3.10
CA THR A 194 13.63 -9.06 2.78
C THR A 194 12.64 -8.34 1.87
N LEU A 195 12.24 -7.13 2.24
CA LEU A 195 11.35 -6.30 1.44
C LEU A 195 12.01 -4.96 1.18
N GLN A 196 12.14 -4.63 -0.11
CA GLN A 196 12.58 -3.32 -0.55
C GLN A 196 11.42 -2.55 -1.16
N PHE A 197 11.15 -1.36 -0.64
CA PHE A 197 10.29 -0.37 -1.28
C PHE A 197 11.13 0.60 -2.10
N GLU A 198 10.75 0.82 -3.35
CA GLU A 198 11.21 1.93 -4.17
C GLU A 198 9.99 2.75 -4.59
N ILE A 199 9.79 3.92 -3.98
CA ILE A 199 8.56 4.69 -4.15
C ILE A 199 8.88 6.06 -4.74
N ALA A 200 8.24 6.40 -5.85
CA ALA A 200 8.30 7.71 -6.46
C ALA A 200 6.91 8.35 -6.40
N SER A 201 6.82 9.52 -5.76
CA SER A 201 5.56 10.27 -5.64
C SER A 201 5.80 11.74 -5.91
N ARG A 202 5.18 12.25 -6.97
CA ARG A 202 5.11 13.68 -7.27
C ARG A 202 3.64 14.08 -7.35
N VAL A 203 3.26 15.09 -6.58
CA VAL A 203 1.88 15.58 -6.53
C VAL A 203 1.83 17.08 -6.75
N GLN A 204 0.75 17.56 -7.36
CA GLN A 204 0.51 18.99 -7.54
C GLN A 204 -0.23 19.62 -6.35
N ASN A 205 -1.15 18.86 -5.77
CA ASN A 205 -1.94 19.25 -4.60
C ASN A 205 -1.31 18.67 -3.32
N LYS A 206 -2.13 18.12 -2.42
CA LYS A 206 -1.69 17.56 -1.14
C LYS A 206 -1.71 16.03 -1.19
N ALA A 207 -0.72 15.40 -0.57
CA ALA A 207 -0.79 13.97 -0.26
C ALA A 207 -0.25 13.64 1.14
N THR A 208 -0.80 12.60 1.75
CA THR A 208 -0.18 11.87 2.85
C THR A 208 0.31 10.54 2.31
N VAL A 209 1.57 10.20 2.58
CA VAL A 209 2.16 8.89 2.28
C VAL A 209 2.44 8.22 3.61
N ASP A 210 1.77 7.10 3.86
CA ASP A 210 1.91 6.29 5.07
C ASP A 210 2.58 4.96 4.74
N LEU A 211 3.78 4.77 5.28
CA LEU A 211 4.60 3.59 5.07
C LEU A 211 4.73 2.81 6.37
N TYR A 212 4.45 1.53 6.30
CA TYR A 212 4.60 0.64 7.44
C TYR A 212 5.06 -0.75 7.04
N SER A 213 5.85 -1.39 7.90
CA SER A 213 6.07 -2.82 7.82
C SER A 213 6.06 -3.45 9.21
N PHE A 214 5.35 -4.57 9.36
CA PHE A 214 5.43 -5.43 10.52
C PHE A 214 6.39 -6.59 10.25
N LEU A 215 7.49 -6.62 11.00
CA LEU A 215 8.57 -7.60 10.86
C LEU A 215 8.34 -8.77 11.83
N ASP A 216 7.42 -9.65 11.43
CA ASP A 216 6.99 -10.86 12.15
C ASP A 216 8.02 -11.99 12.02
N GLY A 217 9.11 -11.87 12.78
CA GLY A 217 10.11 -12.90 12.92
C GLY A 217 11.55 -12.39 12.87
N GLN A 218 12.47 -13.33 13.05
CA GLN A 218 13.91 -13.07 13.09
C GLN A 218 14.51 -12.93 11.69
N ASN A 219 15.65 -12.24 11.60
CA ASN A 219 16.41 -12.02 10.36
C ASN A 219 15.59 -11.36 9.23
N THR A 220 14.63 -10.51 9.59
CA THR A 220 13.78 -9.83 8.62
C THR A 220 14.33 -8.43 8.34
N GLN A 221 14.31 -8.00 7.08
CA GLN A 221 14.81 -6.68 6.69
C GLN A 221 13.78 -5.91 5.88
N TRP A 222 13.60 -4.63 6.21
CA TRP A 222 12.79 -3.70 5.44
C TRP A 222 13.61 -2.48 5.03
N THR A 223 13.81 -2.31 3.74
CA THR A 223 14.55 -1.18 3.19
C THR A 223 13.61 -0.35 2.35
N THR A 224 13.56 0.96 2.56
CA THR A 224 12.75 1.87 1.75
C THR A 224 13.64 2.93 1.15
N THR A 225 13.58 3.09 -0.16
CA THR A 225 14.11 4.28 -0.85
C THR A 225 12.93 5.03 -1.46
N ILE A 226 12.70 6.26 -1.02
CA ILE A 226 11.55 7.05 -1.45
C ILE A 226 11.95 8.41 -2.00
N ALA A 227 11.37 8.79 -3.13
CA ALA A 227 11.53 10.10 -3.75
C ALA A 227 10.20 10.87 -3.75
N LEU A 228 10.18 12.03 -3.09
CA LEU A 228 8.96 12.83 -2.87
C LEU A 228 9.12 14.26 -3.41
N GLY A 229 8.18 14.70 -4.25
CA GLY A 229 8.08 16.08 -4.74
C GLY A 229 6.68 16.67 -4.63
N GLY A 230 6.59 17.99 -4.40
CA GLY A 230 5.33 18.69 -4.16
C GLY A 230 4.83 18.59 -2.71
N PRO A 231 3.67 19.19 -2.38
CA PRO A 231 3.15 19.26 -1.01
C PRO A 231 2.76 17.89 -0.46
N GLN A 232 3.60 17.30 0.39
CA GLN A 232 3.37 15.97 0.94
C GLN A 232 3.67 15.87 2.44
N HIS A 233 2.98 14.95 3.11
CA HIS A 233 3.28 14.53 4.47
C HIS A 233 3.68 13.04 4.46
N LEU A 234 4.90 12.71 4.89
CA LEU A 234 5.37 11.35 5.02
C LEU A 234 5.24 10.90 6.48
N THR A 235 4.56 9.78 6.68
CA THR A 235 4.64 8.98 7.91
C THR A 235 5.32 7.66 7.56
N ALA A 236 6.36 7.32 8.29
CA ALA A 236 7.04 6.04 8.15
C ALA A 236 7.18 5.42 9.55
N MET A 237 6.69 4.20 9.71
CA MET A 237 6.80 3.45 10.95
C MET A 237 7.18 2.00 10.70
N VAL A 238 7.77 1.36 11.68
CA VAL A 238 8.07 -0.07 11.64
C VAL A 238 7.69 -0.70 12.97
N ASP A 239 7.35 -1.98 12.95
CA ASP A 239 7.20 -2.76 14.17
C ASP A 239 7.86 -4.14 13.98
N GLY A 240 8.26 -4.79 15.06
CA GLY A 240 8.97 -6.06 15.00
C GLY A 240 9.46 -6.52 16.36
N PHE A 241 9.70 -7.83 16.47
CA PHE A 241 10.08 -8.50 17.72
C PHE A 241 11.18 -9.56 17.51
N GLY A 242 11.72 -9.67 16.31
CA GLY A 242 12.73 -10.67 15.95
C GLY A 242 14.17 -10.19 16.18
N LYS A 243 15.03 -11.10 16.63
CA LYS A 243 16.48 -10.89 16.61
C LYS A 243 16.99 -10.65 15.20
N LYS A 244 18.00 -9.77 15.06
CA LYS A 244 18.65 -9.43 13.79
C LYS A 244 17.68 -8.90 12.73
N THR A 245 16.62 -8.26 13.19
CA THR A 245 15.67 -7.57 12.34
C THR A 245 16.07 -6.09 12.27
N SER A 246 15.94 -5.48 11.09
CA SER A 246 16.30 -4.07 10.89
C SER A 246 15.42 -3.40 9.86
N ALA A 247 15.30 -2.08 9.98
CA ALA A 247 14.65 -1.28 8.95
C ALA A 247 15.45 -0.01 8.62
N THR A 248 15.52 0.31 7.34
CA THR A 248 16.23 1.50 6.86
C THR A 248 15.33 2.27 5.91
N ILE A 249 15.27 3.58 6.07
CA ILE A 249 14.63 4.47 5.10
C ILE A 249 15.63 5.50 4.58
N THR A 250 15.71 5.62 3.26
CA THR A 250 16.45 6.67 2.56
C THR A 250 15.45 7.52 1.81
N GLN A 251 15.40 8.81 2.14
CA GLN A 251 14.45 9.77 1.59
C GLN A 251 15.18 10.77 0.70
N TYR A 252 14.69 10.95 -0.52
CA TYR A 252 15.02 12.07 -1.40
C TYR A 252 13.79 12.95 -1.49
N ARG A 253 13.80 14.10 -0.81
CA ARG A 253 12.58 14.92 -0.70
C ARG A 253 12.82 16.39 -0.97
N ASP A 254 11.79 17.07 -1.47
CA ASP A 254 11.74 18.52 -1.47
C ASP A 254 11.59 19.01 -0.03
N LEU A 255 12.66 19.57 0.54
CA LEU A 255 12.74 19.90 1.97
C LEU A 255 11.78 21.04 2.38
N GLU A 256 11.27 21.82 1.43
CA GLU A 256 10.33 22.91 1.71
C GLU A 256 8.88 22.43 1.65
N MET A 257 8.59 21.46 0.79
CA MET A 257 7.23 21.02 0.46
C MET A 257 6.84 19.70 1.12
N VAL A 258 7.82 18.89 1.52
CA VAL A 258 7.60 17.59 2.15
C VAL A 258 7.87 17.68 3.64
N THR A 259 6.83 17.42 4.42
CA THR A 259 6.89 17.32 5.89
C THR A 259 6.76 15.87 6.33
N GLY A 260 7.07 15.58 7.59
CA GLY A 260 6.92 14.23 8.14
C GLY A 260 7.56 14.11 9.51
N ALA A 261 7.03 13.21 10.34
CA ALA A 261 7.71 12.84 11.57
C ALA A 261 8.95 11.98 11.24
N PRO A 262 9.99 11.99 12.09
CA PRO A 262 11.13 11.08 11.94
C PRO A 262 10.67 9.62 11.92
N PHE A 263 11.38 8.80 11.16
CA PHE A 263 11.15 7.35 11.12
C PHE A 263 11.27 6.76 12.53
N LYS A 264 10.28 5.96 12.93
CA LYS A 264 10.21 5.43 14.30
C LYS A 264 9.60 4.04 14.38
N VAL A 265 9.85 3.38 15.50
CA VAL A 265 9.14 2.15 15.88
C VAL A 265 7.73 2.52 16.40
N LYS A 266 6.69 1.79 15.97
CA LYS A 266 5.27 2.05 16.35
C LYS A 266 5.00 1.64 17.80
N ALA A 267 5.12 0.35 18.14
CA ALA A 267 4.80 -0.16 19.47
C ALA A 267 5.63 -1.41 19.88
N GLY A 268 6.74 -1.70 19.20
CA GLY A 268 7.52 -2.92 19.34
C GLY A 268 8.72 -2.86 20.28
N GLU A 269 9.46 -3.98 20.30
CA GLU A 269 10.79 -4.06 20.93
C GLU A 269 11.76 -3.09 20.23
N PRO A 270 12.87 -2.70 20.89
CA PRO A 270 13.90 -1.89 20.25
C PRO A 270 14.42 -2.57 18.97
N LEU A 271 14.08 -1.97 17.84
CA LEU A 271 14.50 -2.39 16.51
C LEU A 271 15.64 -1.50 16.02
N THR A 272 16.64 -2.09 15.37
CA THR A 272 17.64 -1.30 14.66
C THR A 272 16.99 -0.58 13.49
N ILE A 273 16.84 0.73 13.61
CA ILE A 273 16.33 1.59 12.56
C ILE A 273 17.41 2.59 12.10
N ASN A 274 17.43 2.90 10.80
CA ASN A 274 18.23 3.98 10.24
C ASN A 274 17.38 4.87 9.31
N GLU A 275 17.64 6.16 9.34
CA GLU A 275 16.97 7.15 8.48
C GLU A 275 18.01 8.10 7.89
N ASP A 276 18.08 8.11 6.56
CA ASP A 276 18.89 9.06 5.80
C ASP A 276 17.95 9.98 5.00
N ILE A 277 18.18 11.29 5.10
CA ILE A 277 17.35 12.30 4.42
C ILE A 277 18.25 13.18 3.57
N HIS A 278 17.93 13.19 2.28
CA HIS A 278 18.64 13.92 1.23
C HIS A 278 17.70 14.91 0.54
N SER A 279 18.28 15.97 -0.03
CA SER A 279 17.54 16.82 -0.95
C SER A 279 17.14 16.02 -2.20
N LEU A 280 15.93 16.24 -2.72
CA LEU A 280 15.48 15.63 -3.98
C LEU A 280 16.46 15.92 -5.15
N ARG A 281 17.18 17.04 -5.11
CA ARG A 281 18.19 17.39 -6.13
C ARG A 281 19.36 16.42 -6.17
N GLU A 282 19.71 15.78 -5.05
CA GLU A 282 20.80 14.79 -4.97
C GLU A 282 20.47 13.50 -5.74
N LEU A 283 19.18 13.21 -5.97
CA LEU A 283 18.75 12.07 -6.78
C LEU A 283 19.30 12.15 -8.22
N THR A 284 19.59 13.35 -8.72
CA THR A 284 20.11 13.58 -10.08
C THR A 284 21.48 12.92 -10.34
N GLY A 285 22.30 12.74 -9.31
CA GLY A 285 23.60 12.05 -9.39
C GLY A 285 23.51 10.53 -9.37
N SER A 286 22.34 9.97 -9.05
CA SER A 286 22.14 8.51 -8.99
C SER A 286 21.76 7.93 -10.36
N ASN A 287 22.03 6.65 -10.60
CA ASN A 287 21.52 5.91 -11.76
C ASN A 287 20.53 4.82 -11.30
N CYS A 288 19.42 5.27 -10.70
CA CYS A 288 18.41 4.37 -10.12
C CYS A 288 17.03 4.55 -10.77
N TRP A 289 16.15 3.56 -10.59
CA TRP A 289 14.77 3.56 -11.10
C TRP A 289 14.00 4.83 -10.68
N LEU A 290 14.17 5.29 -9.44
CA LEU A 290 13.52 6.50 -8.92
C LEU A 290 13.86 7.75 -9.74
N LYS A 291 15.11 7.91 -10.17
CA LYS A 291 15.50 9.05 -11.01
C LYS A 291 14.72 9.05 -12.32
N GLN A 292 14.67 7.91 -13.00
CA GLN A 292 13.98 7.77 -14.29
C GLN A 292 12.51 8.17 -14.17
N ILE A 293 11.83 7.70 -13.11
CA ILE A 293 10.44 8.06 -12.85
C ILE A 293 10.28 9.54 -12.47
N MET A 294 11.13 10.07 -11.60
CA MET A 294 11.00 11.43 -11.09
C MET A 294 11.37 12.51 -12.11
N THR A 295 12.10 12.17 -13.17
CA THR A 295 12.45 13.09 -14.27
C THR A 295 11.61 12.89 -15.53
N ALA A 296 10.79 11.84 -15.62
CA ALA A 296 9.90 11.62 -16.74
C ALA A 296 8.72 12.62 -16.68
N GLU A 297 8.73 13.59 -17.60
CA GLU A 297 7.65 14.58 -17.79
C GLU A 297 6.28 13.91 -18.00
#